data_AF-A0A9P7NXJ2-F1
#
_entry.id   AF-A0A9P7NXJ2-F1
#
_cell.length_a   1.000
_cell.length_b   1.000
_cell.length_c   1.000
_cell.angle_alpha   90.00
_cell.angle_beta   90.00
_cell.angle_gamma   90.00
#
_symmetry.space_group_name_H-M   'P 1'
#
loop_
_entity.id
_entity.type
_entity.pdbx_description
1 polymer ?
#
loop_
_entity_poly.entity_id
_entity_poly.type
_entity_poly.pdbx_seq_one_letter_code
_entity_poly.pdbx_strand_id
1 'polypeptide(L)'
;MWNDDEDNNPYGTSFGRRDSQTSSSINPASPSSRDYRPFDVPHTPTSGSEDEEPTFSQVTVTPHGGNHQTVETGDEASQRRKPGGYTSRIEQIFYENPDTPIIITDAGKSLESGGRYIVYTIRTGDLEVRRRYSEFASLREALTRLHPTLIIPPIPEKQTMADYAAKPTSAKQDQHMIDLRKRMLAVFLNRCRRMEAVRDDGVWWRFLDPNASWSEVLHSHPVASIPKSVLKAPPLDTANPSPAHNFLPVPSTSAKLKTSAGQHHYDSSLPPAQTGTHVVGRFPPESKVYSEQDLDPYFVSYEASTKEMEQLLNGPMEKVNRRTLSHLSALATDLCELGSRFNAFALSEQAPSLGPAIERVGQAADLSYIATEELAGSLGASFAEPMRENAQFAGVVKSVLRYRVLKRVQQDLTAEELAKKRDLLEQLEQSEAEARRIEQYLSTSQQLSPPRKRSTSQKESSPQHRRDTGQEDTESIDSDFPPTHGDYSSSTPSVSQGLPDRSASVSHKKGPSGNSITNKIFGPLRHAIQGVADVDPERTRRDTIGKTRESIGQLEQAQVASERDVKEASESVLKDLKRFQKDKEDDLKRYMLAYAKSHVEWAKKSKQQWEEARAEVDKIDDN
;
A
#
# COMPACT_ATOMS: atom_id res chain seq x y z
N MET A 1 -21.67 -38.07 -1.21
CA MET A 1 -21.21 -38.92 -2.34
C MET A 1 -19.80 -38.47 -2.67
N TRP A 2 -18.73 -39.06 -2.16
CA TRP A 2 -18.42 -40.42 -1.69
C TRP A 2 -17.49 -40.30 -0.45
N ASN A 3 -17.81 -40.94 0.69
CA ASN A 3 -17.23 -42.18 1.28
C ASN A 3 -15.71 -42.07 1.53
N ASP A 4 -15.23 -41.99 2.78
CA ASP A 4 -15.04 -43.06 3.80
C ASP A 4 -13.92 -44.06 3.43
N ASP A 5 -13.22 -44.52 4.48
CA ASP A 5 -11.99 -45.36 4.54
C ASP A 5 -10.70 -44.49 4.66
N GLU A 6 -9.81 -44.62 5.65
CA GLU A 6 -9.44 -45.78 6.44
C GLU A 6 -8.67 -45.33 7.71
N ASP A 7 -9.04 -45.96 8.82
CA ASP A 7 -8.36 -45.96 10.10
C ASP A 7 -7.16 -46.93 10.01
N ASN A 8 -5.93 -46.47 10.24
CA ASN A 8 -4.80 -47.37 10.44
C ASN A 8 -3.77 -46.76 11.38
N ASN A 9 -4.03 -46.97 12.67
CA ASN A 9 -3.10 -46.75 13.77
C ASN A 9 -2.35 -48.06 14.09
N PRO A 10 -1.09 -48.25 13.64
CA PRO A 10 -0.26 -49.32 14.15
C PRO A 10 0.40 -48.85 15.45
N TYR A 11 0.29 -49.67 16.50
CA TYR A 11 0.83 -49.49 17.86
C TYR A 11 -0.09 -48.82 18.89
N GLY A 12 -1.23 -49.47 19.14
CA GLY A 12 -1.73 -49.58 20.51
C GLY A 12 -1.07 -50.77 21.22
N THR A 13 -0.19 -50.52 22.18
CA THR A 13 0.02 -51.47 23.30
C THR A 13 0.18 -50.71 24.62
N SER A 14 -0.75 -51.05 25.50
CA SER A 14 -0.81 -50.91 26.95
C SER A 14 0.53 -51.03 27.70
N PHE A 15 0.80 -50.07 28.59
CA PHE A 15 1.33 -50.37 29.92
C PHE A 15 0.71 -49.42 30.95
N GLY A 16 -0.03 -50.00 31.89
CA GLY A 16 -0.42 -49.37 33.15
C GLY A 16 0.11 -50.19 34.32
N ARG A 17 0.30 -49.51 35.46
CA ARG A 17 0.89 -49.92 36.76
C ARG A 17 2.38 -49.61 36.91
N ARG A 18 2.92 -49.10 38.04
CA ARG A 18 2.38 -48.68 39.34
C ARG A 18 3.53 -48.07 40.15
N ASP A 19 3.20 -47.04 40.92
CA ASP A 19 3.81 -46.45 42.14
C ASP A 19 5.23 -46.84 42.59
N SER A 20 6.04 -45.81 42.88
CA SER A 20 6.84 -45.55 44.11
C SER A 20 7.98 -44.56 43.77
N GLN A 21 8.47 -43.63 44.58
CA GLN A 21 8.16 -42.98 45.86
C GLN A 21 9.23 -41.85 45.99
N THR A 22 8.89 -40.75 46.65
CA THR A 22 9.79 -39.67 47.17
C THR A 22 10.55 -38.84 46.12
N SER A 23 10.36 -37.53 46.01
CA SER A 23 10.94 -36.57 46.94
C SER A 23 10.26 -35.20 46.82
N SER A 24 10.00 -34.61 47.97
CA SER A 24 9.49 -33.27 48.21
C SER A 24 10.45 -32.18 47.74
N SER A 25 9.96 -31.24 46.94
CA SER A 25 10.56 -29.90 46.84
C SER A 25 9.46 -28.84 46.73
N ILE A 26 9.56 -27.91 47.65
CA ILE A 26 8.66 -26.81 47.96
C ILE A 26 8.71 -25.78 46.81
N ASN A 27 7.54 -25.38 46.31
CA ASN A 27 7.36 -24.21 45.44
C ASN A 27 7.56 -22.92 46.25
N PRO A 28 8.34 -21.95 45.75
CA PRO A 28 8.11 -20.55 46.06
C PRO A 28 7.23 -19.91 44.98
N ALA A 29 6.16 -19.27 45.44
CA ALA A 29 5.19 -18.54 44.65
C ALA A 29 5.80 -17.35 43.92
N SER A 30 5.33 -17.12 42.69
CA SER A 30 5.61 -15.97 41.84
C SER A 30 5.12 -14.65 42.46
N PRO A 31 5.86 -13.53 42.37
CA PRO A 31 5.29 -12.23 42.65
C PRO A 31 4.58 -11.69 41.41
N SER A 32 3.29 -11.45 41.58
CA SER A 32 2.40 -10.72 40.68
C SER A 32 2.91 -9.29 40.39
N SER A 33 2.79 -8.90 39.13
CA SER A 33 3.02 -7.56 38.58
C SER A 33 2.31 -6.48 39.39
N ARG A 34 3.07 -5.51 39.91
CA ARG A 34 2.56 -4.32 40.59
C ARG A 34 2.47 -3.18 39.58
N ASP A 35 1.24 -2.79 39.26
CA ASP A 35 0.92 -1.58 38.50
C ASP A 35 1.40 -0.33 39.27
N TYR A 36 2.19 0.50 38.60
CA TYR A 36 2.48 1.87 39.04
C TYR A 36 1.25 2.75 38.74
N ARG A 37 0.56 3.23 39.78
CA ARG A 37 -0.33 4.40 39.70
C ARG A 37 0.38 5.61 40.33
N PRO A 38 0.34 6.80 39.69
CA PRO A 38 0.74 8.04 40.34
C PRO A 38 -0.28 8.50 41.38
N PHE A 39 0.23 9.19 42.40
CA PHE A 39 -0.47 9.76 43.55
C PHE A 39 -1.65 10.67 43.17
N ASP A 40 -2.81 10.44 43.80
CA ASP A 40 -3.84 11.45 44.03
C ASP A 40 -4.32 11.37 45.49
N VAL A 41 -4.44 12.54 46.11
CA VAL A 41 -4.79 12.77 47.53
C VAL A 41 -6.32 12.73 47.68
N PRO A 42 -6.90 11.98 48.63
CA PRO A 42 -8.34 12.00 48.83
C PRO A 42 -8.75 13.05 49.87
N HIS A 43 -9.53 14.05 49.45
CA HIS A 43 -10.39 14.84 50.35
C HIS A 43 -11.78 14.20 50.40
N THR A 44 -12.20 13.81 51.59
CA THR A 44 -13.55 13.33 51.92
C THR A 44 -14.52 14.51 52.08
N PRO A 45 -15.78 14.41 51.61
CA PRO A 45 -16.85 15.28 52.08
C PRO A 45 -17.67 14.55 53.15
N THR A 46 -17.71 15.12 54.35
CA THR A 46 -18.60 14.71 55.44
C THR A 46 -19.97 15.35 55.24
N SER A 47 -21.00 14.54 55.44
CA SER A 47 -22.42 14.88 55.44
C SER A 47 -22.79 15.75 56.65
N GLY A 48 -23.60 16.78 56.42
CA GLY A 48 -24.23 17.61 57.45
C GLY A 48 -25.48 18.26 56.88
N SER A 49 -26.63 17.74 57.29
CA SER A 49 -27.98 18.25 57.04
C SER A 49 -28.27 19.50 57.87
N GLU A 50 -29.03 20.45 57.32
CA GLU A 50 -30.16 21.12 57.98
C GLU A 50 -30.89 22.08 57.01
N ASP A 51 -32.18 22.22 57.26
CA ASP A 51 -33.26 22.75 56.42
C ASP A 51 -33.21 24.27 56.13
N GLU A 52 -33.72 24.69 54.96
CA GLU A 52 -34.87 25.63 54.87
C GLU A 52 -35.37 25.85 53.43
N GLU A 53 -36.67 26.14 53.34
CA GLU A 53 -37.59 26.15 52.19
C GLU A 53 -37.46 27.37 51.22
N PRO A 54 -38.23 27.39 50.10
CA PRO A 54 -37.88 28.14 48.89
C PRO A 54 -38.57 29.51 48.78
N THR A 55 -37.89 30.48 48.17
CA THR A 55 -38.54 31.71 47.68
C THR A 55 -38.41 31.87 46.17
N PHE A 56 -39.56 31.72 45.52
CA PHE A 56 -39.87 32.12 44.15
C PHE A 56 -39.78 33.65 44.02
N SER A 57 -39.13 34.19 42.98
CA SER A 57 -39.43 35.54 42.48
C SER A 57 -39.03 35.70 41.02
N GLN A 58 -40.02 36.16 40.26
CA GLN A 58 -40.03 36.40 38.82
C GLN A 58 -39.24 37.65 38.40
N VAL A 59 -38.63 37.54 37.20
CA VAL A 59 -38.64 38.49 36.07
C VAL A 59 -38.34 39.97 36.35
N THR A 60 -37.26 40.49 35.75
CA THR A 60 -37.37 41.74 34.96
C THR A 60 -36.26 41.84 33.90
N VAL A 61 -36.70 42.06 32.65
CA VAL A 61 -35.88 42.45 31.51
C VAL A 61 -35.88 43.97 31.42
N THR A 62 -34.70 44.59 31.33
CA THR A 62 -34.53 45.92 30.70
C THR A 62 -33.16 46.03 30.03
N PRO A 63 -33.05 46.62 28.83
CA PRO A 63 -31.82 46.71 28.06
C PRO A 63 -31.14 48.07 28.22
N HIS A 64 -29.81 48.12 28.32
CA HIS A 64 -28.99 49.18 27.70
C HIS A 64 -27.49 48.85 27.78
N GLY A 65 -26.77 49.24 26.73
CA GLY A 65 -25.41 48.79 26.43
C GLY A 65 -24.27 49.54 27.09
N GLY A 66 -23.06 49.04 26.84
CA GLY A 66 -21.79 49.69 27.20
C GLY A 66 -20.65 48.68 27.36
N ASN A 67 -19.70 48.71 26.44
CA ASN A 67 -18.42 48.00 26.43
C ASN A 67 -17.74 47.83 27.81
N HIS A 68 -17.25 46.62 28.13
CA HIS A 68 -15.82 46.35 28.37
C HIS A 68 -15.57 44.89 28.81
N GLN A 69 -14.51 44.30 28.21
CA GLN A 69 -13.61 43.27 28.77
C GLN A 69 -14.22 42.18 29.65
N THR A 70 -14.50 41.02 29.07
CA THR A 70 -14.59 39.76 29.82
C THR A 70 -13.20 39.16 29.99
N VAL A 71 -12.71 39.28 31.22
CA VAL A 71 -11.73 38.40 31.84
C VAL A 71 -12.30 36.97 31.76
N GLU A 72 -11.59 36.05 31.11
CA GLU A 72 -11.89 34.62 31.17
C GLU A 72 -11.46 34.08 32.55
N THR A 73 -12.32 34.23 33.54
CA THR A 73 -12.29 33.39 34.74
C THR A 73 -12.96 32.06 34.41
N GLY A 74 -12.22 30.98 34.65
CA GLY A 74 -12.62 29.62 34.30
C GLY A 74 -13.94 29.21 34.91
N ASP A 75 -14.81 28.72 34.04
CA ASP A 75 -15.96 27.89 34.37
C ASP A 75 -15.76 26.51 33.73
N GLU A 76 -16.17 25.51 34.49
CA GLU A 76 -15.93 24.08 34.29
C GLU A 76 -16.30 23.56 32.89
N ALA A 77 -15.51 22.59 32.43
CA ALA A 77 -15.70 21.69 31.29
C ALA A 77 -17.13 21.62 30.69
N SER A 78 -17.52 22.64 29.93
CA SER A 78 -18.65 22.54 29.02
C SER A 78 -18.30 21.51 27.96
N GLN A 79 -18.89 20.32 28.08
CA GLN A 79 -18.76 19.21 27.13
C GLN A 79 -18.87 19.76 25.71
N ARG A 80 -17.80 19.62 24.93
CA ARG A 80 -17.78 20.02 23.51
C ARG A 80 -18.79 19.13 22.78
N ARG A 81 -20.03 19.57 22.69
CA ARG A 81 -21.08 18.88 21.94
C ARG A 81 -21.05 19.38 20.50
N LYS A 82 -20.90 18.45 19.56
CA LYS A 82 -20.84 18.79 18.13
C LYS A 82 -22.21 19.33 17.68
N PRO A 83 -22.29 20.55 17.09
CA PRO A 83 -23.52 21.04 16.47
C PRO A 83 -23.92 20.10 15.32
N GLY A 84 -25.16 19.60 15.32
CA GLY A 84 -25.66 18.66 14.30
C GLY A 84 -25.63 17.18 14.69
N GLY A 85 -25.19 16.84 15.91
CA GLY A 85 -25.17 15.46 16.42
C GLY A 85 -23.95 14.64 15.97
N TYR A 86 -23.93 13.37 16.37
CA TYR A 86 -22.87 12.42 16.08
C TYR A 86 -23.38 11.32 15.15
N THR A 87 -22.57 10.90 14.18
CA THR A 87 -22.88 9.80 13.25
C THR A 87 -22.65 8.43 13.88
N SER A 88 -21.79 8.35 14.90
CA SER A 88 -21.53 7.13 15.67
C SER A 88 -21.11 7.44 17.10
N ARG A 89 -21.26 6.45 18.00
CA ARG A 89 -20.76 6.55 19.38
C ARG A 89 -19.24 6.72 19.42
N ILE A 90 -18.52 6.09 18.49
CA ILE A 90 -17.07 6.24 18.39
C ILE A 90 -16.72 7.69 18.02
N GLU A 91 -17.41 8.32 17.06
CA GLU A 91 -17.21 9.74 16.72
C GLU A 91 -17.44 10.63 17.94
N GLN A 92 -18.49 10.37 18.72
CA GLN A 92 -18.77 11.11 19.95
C GLN A 92 -17.61 11.02 20.94
N ILE A 93 -17.09 9.81 21.20
CA ILE A 93 -15.98 9.59 22.14
C ILE A 93 -14.77 10.45 21.75
N PHE A 94 -14.38 10.47 20.48
CA PHE A 94 -13.21 11.25 20.06
C PHE A 94 -13.47 12.74 19.91
N TYR A 95 -14.70 13.17 19.66
CA TYR A 95 -15.02 14.59 19.63
C TYR A 95 -15.02 15.18 21.03
N GLU A 96 -15.65 14.50 21.99
CA GLU A 96 -15.71 14.92 23.39
C GLU A 96 -14.37 14.72 24.11
N ASN A 97 -13.66 13.62 23.80
CA ASN A 97 -12.38 13.27 24.40
C ASN A 97 -11.31 12.96 23.31
N PRO A 98 -10.74 13.99 22.66
CA PRO A 98 -9.79 13.83 21.56
C PRO A 98 -8.52 13.07 21.89
N ASP A 99 -8.13 13.02 23.17
CA ASP A 99 -6.92 12.34 23.62
C ASP A 99 -7.13 10.87 23.99
N THR A 100 -8.37 10.37 23.90
CA THR A 100 -8.67 8.95 24.18
C THR A 100 -7.85 8.06 23.25
N PRO A 101 -7.00 7.16 23.77
CA PRO A 101 -6.23 6.25 22.93
C PRO A 101 -7.07 5.03 22.51
N ILE A 102 -6.75 4.47 21.34
CA ILE A 102 -7.24 3.14 20.96
C ILE A 102 -6.22 2.12 21.44
N ILE A 103 -6.64 1.18 22.29
CA ILE A 103 -5.77 0.19 22.89
C ILE A 103 -6.29 -1.20 22.51
N ILE A 104 -5.40 -2.08 22.06
CA ILE A 104 -5.73 -3.50 21.98
C ILE A 104 -5.40 -4.08 23.35
N THR A 105 -6.40 -4.47 24.12
CA THR A 105 -6.24 -4.91 25.52
C THR A 105 -5.84 -6.37 25.60
N ASP A 106 -6.44 -7.20 24.75
CA ASP A 106 -6.23 -8.65 24.72
C ASP A 106 -6.03 -9.18 23.29
N ALA A 107 -5.26 -10.26 23.17
CA ALA A 107 -5.03 -10.97 21.91
C ALA A 107 -4.88 -12.46 22.20
N GLY A 108 -5.88 -13.26 21.82
CA GLY A 108 -5.92 -14.68 22.18
C GLY A 108 -6.77 -15.53 21.25
N LYS A 109 -6.66 -16.85 21.41
CA LYS A 109 -7.52 -17.81 20.71
C LYS A 109 -8.95 -17.66 21.26
N SER A 110 -9.92 -17.40 20.38
CA SER A 110 -11.32 -17.29 20.81
C SER A 110 -11.87 -18.66 21.25
N LEU A 111 -12.41 -18.74 22.48
CA LEU A 111 -13.15 -19.90 22.97
C LEU A 111 -14.41 -20.17 22.14
N GLU A 112 -15.11 -19.11 21.72
CA GLU A 112 -16.35 -19.20 20.92
C GLU A 112 -16.12 -19.78 19.52
N SER A 113 -14.90 -19.63 18.97
CA SER A 113 -14.56 -20.06 17.62
C SER A 113 -13.74 -21.36 17.57
N GLY A 114 -13.70 -22.10 18.69
CA GLY A 114 -12.91 -23.33 18.82
C GLY A 114 -11.41 -23.12 18.64
N GLY A 115 -10.91 -21.91 18.94
CA GLY A 115 -9.48 -21.58 18.91
C GLY A 115 -8.81 -21.54 17.53
N ARG A 116 -9.59 -21.48 16.44
CA ARG A 116 -9.07 -21.51 15.05
C ARG A 116 -8.26 -20.29 14.63
N TYR A 117 -8.46 -19.15 15.29
CA TYR A 117 -7.76 -17.89 14.97
C TYR A 117 -7.59 -17.02 16.22
N ILE A 118 -6.63 -16.10 16.13
CA ILE A 118 -6.39 -15.06 17.14
C ILE A 118 -7.36 -13.90 16.93
N VAL A 119 -8.01 -13.50 18.03
CA VAL A 119 -8.92 -12.36 18.11
C VAL A 119 -8.27 -11.28 18.96
N TYR A 120 -8.34 -10.04 18.48
CA TYR A 120 -7.84 -8.86 19.15
C TYR A 120 -9.02 -8.08 19.73
N THR A 121 -9.01 -7.85 21.03
CA THR A 121 -10.01 -7.03 21.73
C THR A 121 -9.53 -5.59 21.72
N ILE A 122 -10.25 -4.74 20.98
CA ILE A 122 -9.96 -3.32 20.79
C ILE A 122 -10.85 -2.53 21.75
N ARG A 123 -10.24 -1.71 22.61
CA ARG A 123 -10.93 -0.80 23.52
C ARG A 123 -10.77 0.64 23.04
N THR A 124 -11.88 1.36 22.96
CA THR A 124 -11.95 2.79 22.64
C THR A 124 -12.88 3.47 23.64
N GLY A 125 -12.31 4.11 24.67
CA GLY A 125 -13.11 4.64 25.78
C GLY A 125 -13.84 3.52 26.53
N ASP A 126 -15.16 3.63 26.59
CA ASP A 126 -16.11 2.68 27.18
C ASP A 126 -16.52 1.55 26.23
N LEU A 127 -16.13 1.59 24.95
CA LEU A 127 -16.49 0.59 23.97
C LEU A 127 -15.40 -0.47 23.77
N GLU A 128 -15.83 -1.72 23.61
CA GLU A 128 -14.97 -2.84 23.24
C GLU A 128 -15.50 -3.58 22.02
N VAL A 129 -14.64 -3.81 21.03
CA VAL A 129 -14.95 -4.60 19.84
C VAL A 129 -13.88 -5.66 19.60
N ARG A 130 -14.29 -6.84 19.14
CA ARG A 130 -13.38 -7.96 18.87
C ARG A 130 -13.22 -8.12 17.36
N ARG A 131 -11.98 -8.05 16.87
CA ARG A 131 -11.65 -8.21 15.45
C ARG A 131 -10.51 -9.21 15.25
N ARG A 132 -10.55 -9.99 14.18
CA ARG A 132 -9.46 -10.90 13.78
C ARG A 132 -8.50 -10.23 12.81
N TYR A 133 -7.28 -10.75 12.69
CA TYR A 133 -6.25 -10.17 11.80
C TYR A 133 -6.73 -9.99 10.35
N SER A 134 -7.48 -10.93 9.78
CA SER A 134 -7.97 -10.80 8.41
C SER A 134 -8.95 -9.64 8.23
N GLU A 135 -9.65 -9.20 9.29
CA GLU A 135 -10.51 -8.03 9.25
C GLU A 135 -9.69 -6.74 9.21
N PHE A 136 -8.61 -6.66 10.00
CA PHE A 136 -7.63 -5.56 9.89
C PHE A 136 -7.00 -5.50 8.49
N ALA A 137 -6.69 -6.65 7.90
CA ALA A 137 -6.16 -6.72 6.54
C ALA A 137 -7.17 -6.17 5.52
N SER A 138 -8.43 -6.57 5.59
CA SER A 138 -9.48 -6.03 4.72
C SER A 138 -9.79 -4.55 5.00
N LEU A 139 -9.65 -4.07 6.25
CA LEU A 139 -9.79 -2.64 6.56
C LEU A 139 -8.69 -1.86 5.87
N ARG A 140 -7.43 -2.28 6.02
CA ARG A 140 -6.31 -1.62 5.34
C ARG A 140 -6.48 -1.63 3.83
N GLU A 141 -6.92 -2.75 3.26
CA GLU A 141 -7.21 -2.85 1.83
C GLU A 141 -8.31 -1.87 1.40
N ALA A 142 -9.42 -1.82 2.14
CA ALA A 142 -10.52 -0.89 1.89
C ALA A 142 -10.04 0.57 1.95
N LEU A 143 -9.29 0.95 2.99
CA LEU A 143 -8.74 2.30 3.14
C LEU A 143 -7.74 2.65 2.01
N THR A 144 -6.92 1.70 1.58
CA THR A 144 -5.97 1.91 0.47
C THR A 144 -6.70 2.11 -0.86
N ARG A 145 -7.82 1.41 -1.07
CA ARG A 145 -8.65 1.58 -2.27
C ARG A 145 -9.48 2.85 -2.22
N LEU A 146 -9.96 3.26 -1.04
CA LEU A 146 -10.71 4.50 -0.85
C LEU A 146 -9.82 5.73 -1.06
N HIS A 147 -8.59 5.65 -0.54
CA HIS A 147 -7.64 6.76 -0.46
C HIS A 147 -6.32 6.43 -1.17
N PRO A 148 -6.31 6.28 -2.51
CA PRO A 148 -5.12 5.86 -3.26
C PRO A 148 -3.98 6.90 -3.26
N THR A 149 -4.26 8.13 -2.85
CA THR A 149 -3.28 9.22 -2.73
C THR A 149 -2.67 9.33 -1.33
N LEU A 150 -3.14 8.56 -0.35
CA LEU A 150 -2.70 8.63 1.05
C LEU A 150 -1.78 7.48 1.42
N ILE A 151 -0.77 7.78 2.24
CA ILE A 151 0.15 6.83 2.84
C ILE A 151 -0.55 6.18 4.03
N ILE A 152 -1.38 5.17 3.75
CA ILE A 152 -2.06 4.37 4.77
C ILE A 152 -1.04 3.51 5.54
N PRO A 153 -1.01 3.55 6.88
CA PRO A 153 -0.01 2.82 7.65
C PRO A 153 0.02 1.32 7.32
N PRO A 154 1.22 0.70 7.26
CA PRO A 154 1.34 -0.73 7.07
C PRO A 154 0.81 -1.49 8.29
N ILE A 155 0.41 -2.73 8.08
CA ILE A 155 0.11 -3.70 9.13
C ILE A 155 1.13 -4.85 9.05
N PRO A 156 1.33 -5.63 10.12
CA PRO A 156 2.24 -6.77 10.12
C PRO A 156 1.94 -7.73 8.96
N GLU A 157 2.93 -8.45 8.43
CA GLU A 157 2.66 -9.42 7.37
C GLU A 157 1.80 -10.61 7.84
N LYS A 158 1.00 -11.16 6.90
CA LYS A 158 0.22 -12.37 7.13
C LYS A 158 1.16 -13.58 7.10
N GLN A 159 1.65 -13.98 8.27
CA GLN A 159 2.33 -15.26 8.44
C GLN A 159 1.37 -16.41 8.15
N THR A 160 1.87 -17.47 7.51
CA THR A 160 1.04 -18.60 7.10
C THR A 160 0.73 -19.51 8.28
N MET A 161 -0.42 -20.19 8.26
CA MET A 161 -0.79 -21.14 9.33
C MET A 161 0.15 -22.35 9.41
N ALA A 162 0.91 -22.63 8.35
CA ALA A 162 1.98 -23.62 8.36
C ALA A 162 3.10 -23.26 9.36
N ASP A 163 3.39 -21.96 9.53
CA ASP A 163 4.41 -21.48 10.48
C ASP A 163 3.99 -21.69 11.94
N TYR A 164 2.68 -21.66 12.22
CA TYR A 164 2.08 -21.87 13.55
C TYR A 164 1.98 -23.35 13.95
N ALA A 165 1.72 -24.24 12.99
CA ALA A 165 1.46 -25.66 13.26
C ALA A 165 2.73 -26.52 13.32
N ALA A 166 3.84 -26.05 12.76
CA ALA A 166 5.02 -26.89 12.54
C ALA A 166 5.94 -27.08 13.77
N LYS A 167 5.72 -26.38 14.90
CA LYS A 167 6.65 -26.44 16.05
C LYS A 167 5.92 -26.40 17.41
N PRO A 168 5.75 -27.54 18.11
CA PRO A 168 5.17 -27.57 19.46
C PRO A 168 6.01 -26.87 20.55
N THR A 169 7.25 -26.46 20.25
CA THR A 169 8.10 -25.59 21.09
C THR A 169 7.91 -24.09 20.85
N SER A 170 6.99 -23.68 19.95
CA SER A 170 6.85 -22.30 19.45
C SER A 170 5.99 -21.38 20.32
N ALA A 171 5.44 -21.82 21.46
CA ALA A 171 4.53 -20.98 22.27
C ALA A 171 5.12 -19.59 22.61
N LYS A 172 6.42 -19.51 22.90
CA LYS A 172 7.12 -18.23 23.12
C LYS A 172 7.22 -17.39 21.84
N GLN A 173 7.57 -18.00 20.70
CA GLN A 173 7.68 -17.29 19.42
C GLN A 173 6.32 -16.79 18.93
N ASP A 174 5.27 -17.59 19.13
CA ASP A 174 3.89 -17.22 18.83
C ASP A 174 3.45 -16.03 19.68
N GLN A 175 3.80 -16.01 20.97
CA GLN A 175 3.50 -14.90 21.88
C GLN A 175 4.21 -13.61 21.46
N HIS A 176 5.52 -13.66 21.17
CA HIS A 176 6.27 -12.49 20.68
C HIS A 176 5.65 -11.91 19.41
N MET A 177 5.20 -12.78 18.50
CA MET A 177 4.58 -12.33 17.27
C MET A 177 3.17 -11.77 17.49
N ILE A 178 2.38 -12.37 18.38
CA ILE A 178 1.07 -11.83 18.79
C ILE A 178 1.26 -10.44 19.42
N ASP A 179 2.26 -10.26 20.28
CA ASP A 179 2.56 -8.99 20.92
C ASP A 179 3.02 -7.93 19.91
N LEU A 180 3.88 -8.30 18.96
CA LEU A 180 4.25 -7.44 17.83
C LEU A 180 3.02 -7.02 17.03
N ARG A 181 2.14 -7.97 16.68
CA ARG A 181 0.90 -7.66 15.95
C ARG A 181 -0.01 -6.75 16.75
N LYS A 182 -0.21 -7.01 18.03
CA LYS A 182 -0.99 -6.18 18.95
C LYS A 182 -0.49 -4.73 18.95
N ARG A 183 0.83 -4.53 19.06
CA ARG A 183 1.45 -3.20 19.00
C ARG A 183 1.23 -2.52 17.64
N MET A 184 1.62 -3.19 16.54
CA MET A 184 1.51 -2.62 15.19
C MET A 184 0.06 -2.32 14.77
N LEU A 185 -0.90 -3.18 15.13
CA LEU A 185 -2.32 -2.96 14.83
C LEU A 185 -2.87 -1.77 15.64
N ALA A 186 -2.46 -1.61 16.91
CA ALA A 186 -2.80 -0.43 17.68
C ALA A 186 -2.20 0.85 17.06
N VAL A 187 -0.93 0.81 16.61
CA VAL A 187 -0.29 1.91 15.89
C VAL A 187 -1.05 2.25 14.60
N PHE A 188 -1.43 1.24 13.82
CA PHE A 188 -2.23 1.39 12.60
C PHE A 188 -3.54 2.14 12.88
N LEU A 189 -4.33 1.71 13.87
CA LEU A 189 -5.60 2.36 14.22
C LEU A 189 -5.40 3.80 14.69
N ASN A 190 -4.43 4.05 15.59
CA ASN A 190 -4.18 5.39 16.11
C ASN A 190 -3.60 6.34 15.05
N ARG A 191 -2.83 5.84 14.07
CA ARG A 191 -2.38 6.66 12.93
C ARG A 191 -3.53 6.99 11.98
N CYS A 192 -4.38 6.01 11.65
CA CYS A 192 -5.58 6.25 10.83
C CYS A 192 -6.50 7.30 11.46
N ARG A 193 -6.63 7.30 12.80
CA ARG A 193 -7.39 8.32 13.55
C ARG A 193 -6.92 9.77 13.29
N ARG A 194 -5.64 9.97 12.98
CA ARG A 194 -5.08 11.32 12.70
C ARG A 194 -5.30 11.77 11.26
N MET A 195 -5.83 10.92 10.40
CA MET A 195 -6.05 11.19 8.99
C MET A 195 -7.50 11.62 8.79
N GLU A 196 -7.71 12.89 8.45
CA GLU A 196 -9.05 13.47 8.27
C GLU A 196 -9.88 12.70 7.22
N ALA A 197 -9.34 12.54 6.01
CA ALA A 197 -10.01 11.81 4.93
C ALA A 197 -10.41 10.36 5.29
N VAL A 198 -9.64 9.67 6.14
CA VAL A 198 -9.96 8.31 6.62
C VAL A 198 -11.11 8.30 7.63
N ARG A 199 -11.30 9.39 8.38
CA ARG A 199 -12.45 9.52 9.30
C ARG A 199 -13.71 9.90 8.55
N ASP A 200 -13.60 10.68 7.48
CA ASP A 200 -14.76 11.26 6.80
C ASP A 200 -15.58 10.20 6.04
N ASP A 201 -14.96 9.11 5.56
CA ASP A 201 -15.64 8.03 4.83
C ASP A 201 -16.51 7.09 5.71
N GLY A 202 -16.36 7.18 7.04
CA GLY A 202 -17.13 6.38 8.00
C GLY A 202 -16.79 4.89 8.11
N VAL A 203 -15.93 4.33 7.26
CA VAL A 203 -15.49 2.92 7.29
C VAL A 203 -14.67 2.66 8.54
N TRP A 204 -13.74 3.56 8.85
CA TRP A 204 -12.87 3.40 10.02
C TRP A 204 -13.65 3.45 11.34
N TRP A 205 -14.64 4.33 11.46
CA TRP A 205 -15.54 4.39 12.62
C TRP A 205 -16.28 3.08 12.84
N ARG A 206 -16.87 2.51 11.78
CA ARG A 206 -17.63 1.25 11.84
C ARG A 206 -16.76 0.04 12.16
N PHE A 207 -15.46 0.08 11.86
CA PHE A 207 -14.55 -1.00 12.29
C PHE A 207 -14.43 -1.08 13.81
N LEU A 208 -14.47 0.08 14.49
CA LEU A 208 -14.37 0.21 15.95
C LEU A 208 -15.70 0.05 16.68
N ASP A 209 -16.83 0.08 15.96
CA ASP A 209 -18.16 -0.03 16.54
C ASP A 209 -18.51 -1.51 16.81
N PRO A 210 -18.84 -1.88 18.07
CA PRO A 210 -19.28 -3.24 18.41
C PRO A 210 -20.60 -3.65 17.74
N ASN A 211 -21.45 -2.69 17.37
CA ASN A 211 -22.75 -2.95 16.75
C ASN A 211 -22.66 -3.08 15.24
N ALA A 212 -21.50 -2.77 14.63
CA ALA A 212 -21.30 -2.86 13.20
C ALA A 212 -20.77 -4.24 12.78
N SER A 213 -21.50 -4.90 11.89
CA SER A 213 -21.03 -6.10 11.19
C SER A 213 -19.96 -5.73 10.16
N TRP A 214 -18.72 -6.15 10.40
CA TRP A 214 -17.61 -5.83 9.48
C TRP A 214 -17.84 -6.40 8.07
N SER A 215 -18.49 -7.57 7.98
CA SER A 215 -18.87 -8.15 6.68
C SER A 215 -19.85 -7.24 5.94
N GLU A 216 -20.86 -6.70 6.62
CA GLU A 216 -21.83 -5.78 6.00
C GLU A 216 -21.15 -4.49 5.55
N VAL A 217 -20.24 -3.95 6.37
CA VAL A 217 -19.46 -2.74 6.08
C VAL A 217 -18.69 -2.85 4.75
N LEU A 218 -18.11 -4.02 4.46
CA LEU A 218 -17.38 -4.27 3.22
C LEU A 218 -18.29 -4.36 1.98
N HIS A 219 -19.55 -4.77 2.17
CA HIS A 219 -20.52 -4.93 1.09
C HIS A 219 -21.49 -3.73 0.97
N SER A 220 -21.29 -2.68 1.77
CA SER A 220 -22.03 -1.43 1.70
C SER A 220 -21.20 -0.32 1.02
N HIS A 221 -21.89 0.75 0.62
CA HIS A 221 -21.21 2.02 0.30
C HIS A 221 -20.41 2.50 1.54
N PRO A 222 -19.22 3.13 1.39
CA PRO A 222 -18.54 3.44 0.13
C PRO A 222 -17.69 2.28 -0.45
N VAL A 223 -17.33 1.26 0.34
CA VAL A 223 -16.36 0.22 -0.05
C VAL A 223 -16.83 -0.59 -1.26
N ALA A 224 -18.10 -1.01 -1.27
CA ALA A 224 -18.65 -1.82 -2.36
C ALA A 224 -18.82 -1.04 -3.67
N SER A 225 -18.87 0.30 -3.60
CA SER A 225 -19.03 1.17 -4.77
C SER A 225 -17.73 1.45 -5.53
N ILE A 226 -16.58 1.11 -4.93
CA ILE A 226 -15.28 1.36 -5.55
C ILE A 226 -15.10 0.44 -6.78
N PRO A 227 -14.78 0.99 -7.97
CA PRO A 227 -14.50 0.20 -9.15
C PRO A 227 -13.37 -0.82 -8.95
N LYS A 228 -13.38 -1.90 -9.73
CA LYS A 228 -12.31 -2.92 -9.70
C LYS A 228 -10.92 -2.30 -9.94
N SER A 229 -10.83 -1.31 -10.83
CA SER A 229 -9.65 -0.50 -11.03
C SER A 229 -9.88 0.89 -10.47
N VAL A 230 -9.13 1.27 -9.44
CA VAL A 230 -9.18 2.62 -8.84
C VAL A 230 -8.82 3.73 -9.82
N LEU A 231 -8.16 3.40 -10.95
CA LEU A 231 -7.88 4.36 -12.02
C LEU A 231 -9.14 4.80 -12.78
N LYS A 232 -10.25 4.07 -12.66
CA LYS A 232 -11.58 4.45 -13.20
C LYS A 232 -12.44 5.19 -12.17
N ALA A 233 -11.81 5.88 -11.23
CA ALA A 233 -12.50 6.72 -10.27
C ALA A 233 -11.68 7.99 -9.96
N PRO A 234 -12.33 9.05 -9.46
CA PRO A 234 -11.65 10.22 -8.94
C PRO A 234 -10.66 9.84 -7.83
N PRO A 235 -9.50 10.48 -7.75
CA PRO A 235 -8.48 10.14 -6.75
C PRO A 235 -8.88 10.46 -5.30
N LEU A 236 -9.76 11.45 -5.10
CA LEU A 236 -10.21 11.89 -3.77
C LEU A 236 -11.56 11.31 -3.35
N ASP A 237 -12.30 10.73 -4.29
CA ASP A 237 -13.62 10.14 -4.06
C ASP A 237 -13.82 8.92 -4.96
N THR A 238 -13.11 7.85 -4.62
CA THR A 238 -13.08 6.63 -5.44
C THR A 238 -14.41 5.86 -5.44
N ALA A 239 -15.30 6.14 -4.48
CA ALA A 239 -16.59 5.50 -4.33
C ALA A 239 -17.68 6.10 -5.22
N ASN A 240 -17.47 7.33 -5.73
CA ASN A 240 -18.44 8.04 -6.58
C ASN A 240 -17.85 8.40 -7.95
N PRO A 241 -17.55 7.42 -8.82
CA PRO A 241 -17.04 7.69 -10.16
C PRO A 241 -18.09 8.37 -11.06
N SER A 242 -17.69 9.42 -11.77
CA SER A 242 -18.55 10.02 -12.80
C SER A 242 -18.63 9.14 -14.06
N PRO A 243 -19.67 9.28 -14.90
CA PRO A 243 -19.81 8.49 -16.14
C PRO A 243 -18.59 8.55 -17.06
N ALA A 244 -17.88 9.69 -17.09
CA ALA A 244 -16.67 9.89 -17.87
C ALA A 244 -15.54 8.89 -17.53
N HIS A 245 -15.45 8.46 -16.27
CA HIS A 245 -14.40 7.55 -15.82
C HIS A 245 -14.52 6.14 -16.42
N ASN A 246 -15.70 5.76 -16.91
CA ASN A 246 -15.90 4.46 -17.56
C ASN A 246 -15.10 4.35 -18.86
N PHE A 247 -14.89 5.47 -19.54
CA PHE A 247 -14.18 5.58 -20.83
C PHE A 247 -12.67 5.77 -20.67
N LEU A 248 -12.17 5.92 -19.44
CA LEU A 248 -10.73 6.04 -19.21
C LEU A 248 -10.00 4.71 -19.52
N PRO A 249 -8.88 4.76 -20.26
CA PRO A 249 -8.03 3.60 -20.48
C PRO A 249 -7.38 3.18 -19.15
N VAL A 250 -7.07 1.89 -19.01
CA VAL A 250 -6.35 1.37 -17.83
C VAL A 250 -4.92 1.03 -18.26
N PRO A 251 -3.91 1.84 -17.88
CA PRO A 251 -2.53 1.55 -18.18
C PRO A 251 -2.05 0.22 -17.55
N SER A 252 -1.03 -0.38 -18.16
CA SER A 252 -0.31 -1.50 -17.54
C SER A 252 0.31 -1.09 -16.19
N THR A 253 0.32 -1.99 -15.23
CA THR A 253 0.96 -1.79 -13.92
C THR A 253 2.47 -1.51 -14.03
N SER A 254 3.09 -1.74 -15.18
CA SER A 254 4.50 -1.43 -15.50
C SER A 254 4.71 -0.21 -16.41
N ALA A 255 3.64 0.49 -16.82
CA ALA A 255 3.72 1.64 -17.73
C ALA A 255 4.50 2.82 -17.10
N LYS A 256 5.37 3.48 -17.85
CA LYS A 256 6.18 4.61 -17.36
C LYS A 256 5.80 5.90 -18.10
N LEU A 257 6.06 7.04 -17.47
CA LEU A 257 5.94 8.34 -18.14
C LEU A 257 6.90 8.39 -19.33
N LYS A 258 6.42 8.92 -20.46
CA LYS A 258 7.28 9.23 -21.59
C LYS A 258 8.12 10.43 -21.18
N THR A 259 9.40 10.22 -20.93
CA THR A 259 10.35 11.32 -20.79
C THR A 259 10.38 12.04 -22.13
N SER A 260 9.94 13.29 -22.19
CA SER A 260 10.13 14.13 -23.37
C SER A 260 11.62 14.17 -23.66
N ALA A 261 12.04 13.50 -24.73
CA ALA A 261 13.40 13.55 -25.23
C ALA A 261 13.67 14.97 -25.75
N GLY A 262 14.08 15.85 -24.84
CA GLY A 262 14.37 17.26 -25.10
C GLY A 262 14.83 17.94 -23.82
N GLN A 263 16.15 18.08 -23.68
CA GLN A 263 16.87 18.89 -22.68
C GLN A 263 16.44 18.75 -21.22
N HIS A 264 17.09 17.82 -20.51
CA HIS A 264 17.89 18.15 -19.33
C HIS A 264 18.95 17.05 -19.17
N HIS A 265 20.05 17.18 -19.92
CA HIS A 265 21.32 16.65 -19.47
C HIS A 265 21.66 17.40 -18.18
N TYR A 266 21.36 16.80 -17.03
CA TYR A 266 22.17 17.08 -15.85
C TYR A 266 23.53 16.49 -16.15
N ASP A 267 24.44 17.38 -16.52
CA ASP A 267 25.85 17.10 -16.76
C ASP A 267 26.41 16.23 -15.62
N SER A 268 26.79 14.99 -15.93
CA SER A 268 27.49 14.08 -15.02
C SER A 268 29.00 14.31 -15.00
N SER A 269 29.49 15.47 -15.45
CA SER A 269 30.91 15.84 -15.38
C SER A 269 31.19 16.93 -14.34
N LEU A 270 31.05 16.57 -13.06
CA LEU A 270 31.74 17.28 -11.97
C LEU A 270 32.51 16.27 -11.10
N PRO A 271 33.70 16.64 -10.60
CA PRO A 271 34.65 15.71 -9.97
C PRO A 271 34.11 15.13 -8.65
N PRO A 272 34.67 14.01 -8.15
CA PRO A 272 34.14 13.31 -6.99
C PRO A 272 34.44 14.09 -5.71
N ALA A 273 33.54 14.98 -5.34
CA ALA A 273 33.53 15.64 -4.04
C ALA A 273 32.36 15.11 -3.21
N GLN A 274 32.72 14.26 -2.23
CA GLN A 274 32.11 14.07 -0.91
C GLN A 274 30.66 14.53 -0.71
N THR A 275 29.77 13.55 -0.49
CA THR A 275 28.60 13.60 0.40
C THR A 275 27.77 14.89 0.42
N GLY A 276 26.65 14.86 -0.32
CA GLY A 276 25.43 15.62 0.00
C GLY A 276 25.24 16.91 -0.79
N THR A 277 24.33 16.88 -1.77
CA THR A 277 23.21 17.84 -1.98
C THR A 277 22.66 17.66 -3.39
N HIS A 278 21.48 17.05 -3.53
CA HIS A 278 20.67 17.23 -4.73
C HIS A 278 20.09 18.65 -4.70
N VAL A 279 20.30 19.43 -5.76
CA VAL A 279 19.97 20.87 -5.88
C VAL A 279 18.45 21.14 -6.01
N VAL A 280 17.61 20.10 -5.89
CA VAL A 280 16.15 20.23 -5.82
C VAL A 280 15.75 20.07 -4.36
N GLY A 281 15.14 21.10 -3.76
CA GLY A 281 14.61 21.01 -2.40
C GLY A 281 13.62 19.83 -2.27
N ARG A 282 13.47 19.24 -1.08
CA ARG A 282 12.61 18.05 -0.86
C ARG A 282 11.18 18.24 -1.36
N PHE A 283 10.66 19.46 -1.29
CA PHE A 283 9.33 19.83 -1.76
C PHE A 283 9.41 21.12 -2.61
N PRO A 284 8.49 21.30 -3.56
CA PRO A 284 8.41 22.53 -4.34
C PRO A 284 8.05 23.73 -3.45
N PRO A 285 8.66 24.90 -3.67
CA PRO A 285 8.27 26.17 -3.05
C PRO A 285 6.77 26.47 -3.22
N GLU A 286 6.10 27.01 -2.19
CA GLU A 286 4.65 27.27 -2.26
C GLU A 286 4.27 28.53 -3.06
N SER A 287 5.24 29.35 -3.46
CA SER A 287 5.04 30.63 -4.11
C SER A 287 4.85 30.57 -5.64
N LYS A 288 4.99 29.38 -6.25
CA LYS A 288 4.92 29.19 -7.70
C LYS A 288 3.84 28.15 -8.05
N VAL A 289 3.19 28.37 -9.19
CA VAL A 289 2.33 27.36 -9.82
C VAL A 289 3.23 26.46 -10.65
N TYR A 290 3.18 25.16 -10.41
CA TYR A 290 4.00 24.16 -11.10
C TYR A 290 3.16 23.39 -12.11
N SER A 291 3.73 23.11 -13.29
CA SER A 291 3.16 22.10 -14.17
C SER A 291 3.42 20.69 -13.62
N GLU A 292 2.69 19.69 -14.13
CA GLU A 292 2.90 18.30 -13.74
C GLU A 292 4.31 17.78 -14.05
N GLN A 293 4.94 18.31 -15.11
CA GLN A 293 6.32 17.99 -15.47
C GLN A 293 7.32 18.63 -14.49
N ASP A 294 7.08 19.86 -14.05
CA ASP A 294 7.93 20.55 -13.08
C ASP A 294 7.89 19.89 -11.69
N LEU A 295 6.81 19.17 -11.37
CA LEU A 295 6.66 18.44 -10.12
C LEU A 295 7.40 17.09 -10.11
N ASP A 296 7.67 16.48 -11.27
CA ASP A 296 8.25 15.13 -11.35
C ASP A 296 9.60 14.98 -10.64
N PRO A 297 10.57 15.93 -10.76
CA PRO A 297 11.83 15.81 -10.06
C PRO A 297 11.68 15.69 -8.54
N TYR A 298 10.68 16.36 -7.95
CA TYR A 298 10.41 16.29 -6.50
C TYR A 298 9.91 14.90 -6.09
N PHE A 299 8.98 14.32 -6.85
CA PHE A 299 8.46 12.98 -6.57
C PHE A 299 9.52 11.90 -6.77
N VAL A 300 10.34 12.00 -7.83
CA VAL A 300 11.45 11.08 -8.09
C VAL A 300 12.51 11.17 -6.99
N SER A 301 12.88 12.38 -6.58
CA SER A 301 13.82 12.59 -5.47
C SER A 301 13.28 12.03 -4.15
N TYR A 302 11.99 12.24 -3.87
CA TYR A 302 11.36 11.70 -2.66
C TYR A 302 11.35 10.17 -2.67
N GLU A 303 11.00 9.52 -3.79
CA GLU A 303 11.05 8.07 -3.94
C GLU A 303 12.46 7.52 -3.70
N ALA A 304 13.47 8.14 -4.32
CA ALA A 304 14.87 7.75 -4.17
C ALA A 304 15.33 7.85 -2.70
N SER A 305 15.03 8.98 -2.03
CA SER A 305 15.38 9.18 -0.62
C SER A 305 14.67 8.19 0.32
N THR A 306 13.43 7.82 -0.01
CA THR A 306 12.66 6.84 0.76
C THR A 306 13.25 5.44 0.61
N LYS A 307 13.67 5.07 -0.60
CA LYS A 307 14.34 3.81 -0.89
C LYS A 307 15.70 3.71 -0.20
N GLU A 308 16.48 4.78 -0.20
CA GLU A 308 17.76 4.83 0.51
C GLU A 308 17.55 4.63 2.02
N MET A 309 16.57 5.31 2.60
CA MET A 309 16.23 5.15 4.01
C MET A 309 15.81 3.70 4.35
N GLU A 310 14.97 3.08 3.52
CA GLU A 310 14.60 1.67 3.67
C GLU A 310 15.83 0.75 3.70
N GLN A 311 16.78 0.97 2.79
CA GLN A 311 18.02 0.20 2.71
C GLN A 311 18.89 0.39 3.96
N LEU A 312 18.94 1.60 4.52
CA LEU A 312 19.67 1.89 5.76
C LEU A 312 19.02 1.20 6.97
N LEU A 313 17.70 1.33 7.11
CA LEU A 313 16.94 0.77 8.24
C LEU A 313 16.97 -0.78 8.24
N ASN A 314 16.72 -1.42 7.08
CA ASN A 314 16.71 -2.88 6.96
C ASN A 314 18.10 -3.50 6.82
N GLY A 315 19.11 -2.71 6.44
CA GLY A 315 20.46 -3.19 6.16
C GLY A 315 21.42 -2.99 7.34
N PRO A 316 22.26 -1.96 7.32
CA PRO A 316 23.29 -1.74 8.33
C PRO A 316 22.71 -1.50 9.74
N MET A 317 21.63 -0.72 9.88
CA MET A 317 21.07 -0.42 11.21
C MET A 317 20.50 -1.66 11.87
N GLU A 318 19.69 -2.47 11.18
CA GLU A 318 19.15 -3.71 11.75
C GLU A 318 20.26 -4.70 12.12
N LYS A 319 21.34 -4.81 11.32
CA LYS A 319 22.49 -5.66 11.65
C LYS A 319 23.18 -5.22 12.94
N VAL A 320 23.45 -3.92 13.09
CA VAL A 320 24.09 -3.38 14.29
C VAL A 320 23.18 -3.58 15.49
N ASN A 321 21.90 -3.20 15.37
CA ASN A 321 20.90 -3.35 16.42
C ASN A 321 20.77 -4.80 16.90
N ARG A 322 20.66 -5.77 15.98
CA ARG A 322 20.61 -7.19 16.34
C ARG A 322 21.88 -7.66 17.09
N ARG A 323 23.06 -7.20 16.67
CA ARG A 323 24.32 -7.51 17.37
C ARG A 323 24.34 -6.90 18.76
N THR A 324 23.91 -5.65 18.90
CA THR A 324 23.80 -4.97 20.20
C THR A 324 22.89 -5.72 21.16
N LEU A 325 21.68 -6.11 20.72
CA LEU A 325 20.76 -6.88 21.55
C LEU A 325 21.34 -8.25 21.93
N SER A 326 21.96 -8.96 20.98
CA SER A 326 22.64 -10.23 21.27
C SER A 326 23.79 -10.08 22.26
N HIS A 327 24.55 -8.99 22.17
CA HIS A 327 25.64 -8.71 23.09
C HIS A 327 25.12 -8.38 24.50
N LEU A 328 24.04 -7.61 24.61
CA LEU A 328 23.43 -7.31 25.90
C LEU A 328 22.91 -8.57 26.60
N SER A 329 22.23 -9.47 25.89
CA SER A 329 21.80 -10.75 26.48
C SER A 329 22.96 -11.66 26.87
N ALA A 330 24.06 -11.67 26.10
CA ALA A 330 25.27 -12.40 26.47
C ALA A 330 25.90 -11.81 27.74
N LEU A 331 26.06 -10.49 27.80
CA LEU A 331 26.57 -9.78 28.99
C LEU A 331 25.70 -10.06 30.22
N ALA A 332 24.38 -10.09 30.06
CA ALA A 332 23.46 -10.41 31.14
C ALA A 332 23.70 -11.84 31.67
N THR A 333 23.91 -12.80 30.77
CA THR A 333 24.25 -14.19 31.14
C THR A 333 25.57 -14.26 31.93
N ASP A 334 26.60 -13.56 31.46
CA ASP A 334 27.91 -13.51 32.12
C ASP A 334 27.81 -12.86 33.53
N LEU A 335 27.01 -11.80 33.67
CA LEU A 335 26.77 -11.13 34.96
C LEU A 335 26.03 -12.02 35.96
N CYS A 336 25.05 -12.81 35.50
CA CYS A 336 24.35 -13.79 36.32
C CYS A 336 25.30 -14.89 36.81
N GLU A 337 26.16 -15.41 35.93
CA GLU A 337 27.18 -16.38 36.33
C GLU A 337 28.17 -15.77 37.32
N LEU A 338 28.62 -14.54 37.08
CA LEU A 338 29.55 -13.83 37.96
C LEU A 338 28.94 -13.60 39.36
N GLY A 339 27.69 -13.14 39.42
CA GLY A 339 26.95 -12.96 40.67
C GLY A 339 26.83 -14.26 41.46
N SER A 340 26.43 -15.34 40.78
CA SER A 340 26.34 -16.67 41.40
C SER A 340 27.67 -17.16 41.99
N ARG A 341 28.79 -16.90 41.29
CA ARG A 341 30.14 -17.28 41.74
C ARG A 341 30.60 -16.47 42.94
N PHE A 342 30.36 -15.15 42.95
CA PHE A 342 30.68 -14.30 44.11
C PHE A 342 29.83 -14.64 45.33
N ASN A 343 28.52 -14.87 45.14
CA ASN A 343 27.64 -15.30 46.22
C ASN A 343 28.10 -16.65 46.82
N ALA A 344 28.53 -17.60 45.98
CA ALA A 344 29.11 -18.86 46.45
C ALA A 344 30.45 -18.67 47.18
N PHE A 345 31.30 -17.75 46.72
CA PHE A 345 32.57 -17.43 47.37
C PHE A 345 32.35 -16.80 48.75
N ALA A 346 31.38 -15.88 48.88
CA ALA A 346 31.03 -15.25 50.15
C ALA A 346 30.67 -16.27 51.24
N LEU A 347 29.99 -17.37 50.88
CA LEU A 347 29.63 -18.45 51.82
C LEU A 347 30.84 -19.20 52.39
N SER A 348 31.95 -19.21 51.66
CA SER A 348 33.20 -19.87 52.10
C SER A 348 34.11 -18.97 52.91
N GLU A 349 33.85 -17.66 52.93
CA GLU A 349 34.66 -16.67 53.65
C GLU A 349 34.22 -16.56 55.11
N GLN A 350 35.19 -16.61 56.02
CA GLN A 350 34.96 -16.57 57.47
C GLN A 350 35.24 -15.20 58.08
N ALA A 351 35.97 -14.34 57.36
CA ALA A 351 36.26 -12.98 57.81
C ALA A 351 34.98 -12.13 57.86
N PRO A 352 34.68 -11.49 59.02
CA PRO A 352 33.39 -10.86 59.28
C PRO A 352 33.11 -9.62 58.40
N SER A 353 34.14 -8.91 57.94
CA SER A 353 34.00 -7.74 57.05
C SER A 353 34.17 -8.10 55.57
N LEU A 354 34.92 -9.15 55.24
CA LEU A 354 35.19 -9.56 53.85
C LEU A 354 34.04 -10.36 53.22
N GLY A 355 33.44 -11.31 53.97
CA GLY A 355 32.33 -12.12 53.48
C GLY A 355 31.13 -11.28 52.99
N PRO A 356 30.61 -10.33 53.80
CA PRO A 356 29.53 -9.44 53.38
C PRO A 356 29.89 -8.55 52.19
N ALA A 357 31.13 -8.08 52.08
CA ALA A 357 31.58 -7.29 50.94
C ALA A 357 31.58 -8.11 49.64
N ILE A 358 32.05 -9.37 49.67
CA ILE A 358 32.01 -10.29 48.54
C ILE A 358 30.55 -10.60 48.15
N GLU A 359 29.67 -10.86 49.12
CA GLU A 359 28.24 -11.07 48.87
C GLU A 359 27.62 -9.85 48.18
N ARG A 360 27.96 -8.64 48.64
CA ARG A 360 27.41 -7.41 48.07
C ARG A 360 27.86 -7.18 46.62
N VAL A 361 29.10 -7.54 46.28
CA VAL A 361 29.59 -7.56 44.90
C VAL A 361 28.80 -8.57 44.04
N GLY A 362 28.53 -9.76 44.57
CA GLY A 362 27.72 -10.77 43.89
C GLY A 362 26.29 -10.27 43.63
N GLN A 363 25.64 -9.69 44.63
CA GLN A 363 24.32 -9.07 44.49
C GLN A 363 24.33 -7.91 43.47
N ALA A 364 25.36 -7.07 43.44
CA ALA A 364 25.48 -6.00 42.44
C ALA A 364 25.59 -6.55 41.01
N ALA A 365 26.29 -7.68 40.82
CA ALA A 365 26.35 -8.37 39.53
C ALA A 365 24.99 -8.97 39.13
N ASP A 366 24.26 -9.62 40.05
CA ASP A 366 22.91 -10.15 39.79
C ASP A 366 21.90 -9.04 39.43
N LEU A 367 21.97 -7.90 40.14
CA LEU A 367 21.11 -6.75 39.85
C LEU A 367 21.48 -6.07 38.52
N SER A 368 22.76 -6.05 38.17
CA SER A 368 23.25 -5.58 36.87
C SER A 368 22.77 -6.50 35.74
N TYR A 369 22.71 -7.82 35.97
CA TYR A 369 22.11 -8.80 35.06
C TYR A 369 20.65 -8.44 34.75
N ILE A 370 19.81 -8.27 35.79
CA ILE A 370 18.39 -7.94 35.62
C ILE A 370 18.22 -6.63 34.86
N ALA A 371 18.98 -5.59 35.22
CA ALA A 371 18.92 -4.30 34.52
C ALA A 371 19.33 -4.41 33.04
N THR A 372 20.28 -5.29 32.73
CA THR A 372 20.77 -5.50 31.35
C THR A 372 19.75 -6.27 30.50
N GLU A 373 19.07 -7.27 31.05
CA GLU A 373 17.94 -7.94 30.37
C GLU A 373 16.77 -6.97 30.13
N GLU A 374 16.45 -6.13 31.12
CA GLU A 374 15.42 -5.09 30.98
C GLU A 374 15.79 -4.09 29.87
N LEU A 375 17.07 -3.67 29.79
CA LEU A 375 17.57 -2.82 28.71
C LEU A 375 17.38 -3.50 27.35
N ALA A 376 17.82 -4.76 27.20
CA ALA A 376 17.69 -5.50 25.94
C ALA A 376 16.22 -5.61 25.50
N GLY A 377 15.31 -5.94 26.43
CA GLY A 377 13.87 -5.99 26.19
C GLY A 377 13.29 -4.62 25.79
N SER A 378 13.65 -3.56 26.52
CA SER A 378 13.21 -2.19 26.23
C SER A 378 13.68 -1.71 24.86
N LEU A 379 14.96 -1.91 24.52
CA LEU A 379 15.50 -1.54 23.20
C LEU A 379 14.84 -2.35 22.08
N GLY A 380 14.53 -3.62 22.31
CA GLY A 380 13.77 -4.44 21.36
C GLY A 380 12.40 -3.83 21.05
N ALA A 381 11.61 -3.51 22.07
CA ALA A 381 10.23 -3.04 21.90
C ALA A 381 10.10 -1.54 21.54
N SER A 382 10.97 -0.68 22.08
CA SER A 382 10.83 0.78 21.96
C SER A 382 11.73 1.43 20.90
N PHE A 383 12.70 0.68 20.37
CA PHE A 383 13.60 1.14 19.32
C PHE A 383 13.59 0.23 18.08
N ALA A 384 13.95 -1.05 18.26
CA ALA A 384 14.13 -1.98 17.14
C ALA A 384 12.84 -2.21 16.34
N GLU A 385 11.72 -2.45 17.05
CA GLU A 385 10.42 -2.65 16.42
C GLU A 385 9.94 -1.40 15.66
N PRO A 386 9.81 -0.21 16.27
CA PRO A 386 9.43 1.01 15.55
C PRO A 386 10.32 1.32 14.34
N MET A 387 11.62 1.04 14.43
CA MET A 387 12.56 1.21 13.31
C MET A 387 12.21 0.30 12.13
N ARG A 388 11.92 -0.98 12.37
CA ARG A 388 11.47 -1.93 11.33
C ARG A 388 10.11 -1.56 10.76
N GLU A 389 9.19 -1.11 11.62
CA GLU A 389 7.88 -0.61 11.19
C GLU A 389 8.02 0.59 10.25
N ASN A 390 8.91 1.53 10.58
CA ASN A 390 9.18 2.70 9.75
C ASN A 390 9.71 2.32 8.37
N ALA A 391 10.55 1.28 8.28
CA ALA A 391 11.05 0.79 6.99
C ALA A 391 9.94 0.28 6.06
N GLN A 392 8.84 -0.28 6.61
CA GLN A 392 7.72 -0.79 5.81
C GLN A 392 6.95 0.31 5.07
N PHE A 393 7.02 1.56 5.52
CA PHE A 393 6.37 2.67 4.83
C PHE A 393 6.96 2.94 3.44
N ALA A 394 8.19 2.52 3.15
CA ALA A 394 8.80 2.71 1.84
C ALA A 394 8.00 2.05 0.72
N GLY A 395 7.50 0.83 0.95
CA GLY A 395 6.60 0.15 0.02
C GLY A 395 5.28 0.88 -0.19
N VAL A 396 4.74 1.50 0.86
CA VAL A 396 3.50 2.30 0.80
C VAL A 396 3.72 3.57 -0.02
N VAL A 397 4.76 4.34 0.28
CA VAL A 397 5.12 5.56 -0.47
C VAL A 397 5.29 5.24 -1.96
N LYS A 398 6.01 4.16 -2.28
CA LYS A 398 6.17 3.70 -3.67
C LYS A 398 4.84 3.41 -4.35
N SER A 399 3.89 2.77 -3.66
CA SER A 399 2.56 2.47 -4.22
C SER A 399 1.74 3.73 -4.51
N VAL A 400 1.81 4.74 -3.65
CA VAL A 400 1.13 6.03 -3.81
C VAL A 400 1.74 6.83 -4.98
N LEU A 401 3.07 6.92 -5.04
CA LEU A 401 3.77 7.56 -6.16
C LEU A 401 3.49 6.83 -7.47
N ARG A 402 3.40 5.50 -7.44
CA ARG A 402 3.04 4.69 -8.59
C ARG A 402 1.62 5.00 -9.09
N TYR A 403 0.66 5.17 -8.18
CA TYR A 403 -0.70 5.56 -8.53
C TYR A 403 -0.73 6.91 -9.26
N ARG A 404 0.01 7.92 -8.75
CA ARG A 404 0.16 9.22 -9.43
C ARG A 404 0.70 9.04 -10.86
N VAL A 405 1.77 8.27 -11.02
CA VAL A 405 2.36 7.98 -12.34
C VAL A 405 1.34 7.33 -13.28
N LEU A 406 0.54 6.38 -12.78
CA LEU A 406 -0.47 5.71 -13.59
C LEU A 406 -1.61 6.66 -14.00
N LYS A 407 -2.03 7.60 -13.16
CA LYS A 407 -3.00 8.64 -13.53
C LYS A 407 -2.48 9.54 -14.65
N ARG A 408 -1.20 9.91 -14.60
CA ARG A 408 -0.57 10.69 -15.67
C ARG A 408 -0.45 9.92 -16.99
N VAL A 409 0.00 8.66 -16.92
CA VAL A 409 0.01 7.80 -18.12
C VAL A 409 -1.41 7.60 -18.67
N GLN A 410 -2.43 7.49 -17.82
CA GLN A 410 -3.82 7.40 -18.24
C GLN A 410 -4.28 8.65 -18.99
N GLN A 411 -3.89 9.85 -18.54
CA GLN A 411 -4.14 11.11 -19.25
C GLN A 411 -3.49 11.10 -20.65
N ASP A 412 -2.20 10.75 -20.74
CA ASP A 412 -1.48 10.67 -22.03
C ASP A 412 -2.15 9.69 -23.00
N LEU A 413 -2.52 8.49 -22.52
CA LEU A 413 -3.23 7.48 -23.33
C LEU A 413 -4.60 7.97 -23.80
N THR A 414 -5.33 8.69 -22.94
CA THR A 414 -6.65 9.23 -23.28
C THR A 414 -6.52 10.29 -24.38
N ALA A 415 -5.53 11.18 -24.27
CA ALA A 415 -5.25 12.19 -25.28
C ALA A 415 -4.83 11.58 -26.63
N GLU A 416 -3.98 10.54 -26.61
CA GLU A 416 -3.57 9.82 -27.81
C GLU A 416 -4.72 9.08 -28.48
N GLU A 417 -5.60 8.44 -27.71
CA GLU A 417 -6.76 7.74 -28.25
C GLU A 417 -7.78 8.71 -28.85
N LEU A 418 -8.01 9.86 -28.19
CA LEU A 418 -8.86 10.92 -28.71
C LEU A 418 -8.31 11.50 -30.02
N ALA A 419 -7.00 11.78 -30.10
CA ALA A 419 -6.36 12.26 -31.32
C ALA A 419 -6.55 11.26 -32.48
N LYS A 420 -6.27 9.96 -32.24
CA LYS A 420 -6.47 8.91 -33.24
C LYS A 420 -7.92 8.80 -33.72
N LYS A 421 -8.89 9.00 -32.82
CA LYS A 421 -10.31 8.97 -33.19
C LYS A 421 -10.73 10.19 -34.00
N ARG A 422 -10.18 11.37 -33.69
CA ARG A 422 -10.39 12.58 -34.50
C ARG A 422 -9.81 12.43 -35.90
N ASP A 423 -8.59 11.92 -36.02
CA ASP A 423 -7.96 11.65 -37.33
C ASP A 423 -8.77 10.62 -38.13
N LEU A 424 -9.27 9.57 -37.46
CA LEU A 424 -10.14 8.56 -38.10
C LEU A 424 -11.47 9.17 -38.56
N LEU A 425 -12.08 10.05 -37.77
CA LEU A 425 -13.31 10.74 -38.16
C LEU A 425 -13.08 11.59 -39.41
N GLU A 426 -11.99 12.34 -39.44
CA GLU A 426 -11.63 13.16 -40.60
C GLU A 426 -11.46 12.30 -41.87
N GLN A 427 -10.76 11.16 -41.77
CA GLN A 427 -10.62 10.22 -42.88
C GLN A 427 -11.97 9.65 -43.35
N LEU A 428 -12.85 9.28 -42.42
CA LEU A 428 -14.17 8.76 -42.74
C LEU A 428 -15.05 9.83 -43.42
N GLU A 429 -15.03 11.07 -42.95
CA GLU A 429 -15.77 12.20 -43.52
C GLU A 429 -15.25 12.58 -44.90
N GLN A 430 -13.93 12.57 -45.10
CA GLN A 430 -13.31 12.75 -46.42
C GLN A 430 -13.77 11.65 -47.40
N SER A 431 -13.74 10.38 -46.97
CA SER A 431 -14.19 9.26 -47.79
C SER A 431 -15.69 9.32 -48.12
N GLU A 432 -16.52 9.85 -47.20
CA GLU A 432 -17.96 10.06 -47.44
C GLU A 432 -18.18 11.19 -48.44
N ALA A 433 -17.44 12.30 -48.33
CA ALA A 433 -17.51 13.41 -49.26
C ALA A 433 -17.10 12.99 -50.69
N GLU A 434 -16.04 12.18 -50.82
CA GLU A 434 -15.61 11.62 -52.10
C GLU A 434 -16.65 10.65 -52.68
N ALA A 435 -17.22 9.76 -51.86
CA ALA A 435 -18.26 8.84 -52.30
C ALA A 435 -19.51 9.58 -52.80
N ARG A 436 -19.97 10.60 -52.07
CA ARG A 436 -21.10 11.45 -52.49
C ARG A 436 -20.80 12.20 -53.78
N ARG A 437 -19.57 12.70 -53.95
CA ARG A 437 -19.14 13.35 -55.20
C ARG A 437 -19.22 12.36 -56.38
N ILE A 438 -18.70 11.14 -56.22
CA ILE A 438 -18.75 10.10 -57.26
C ILE A 438 -20.20 9.74 -57.60
N GLU A 439 -21.06 9.59 -56.60
CA GLU A 439 -22.48 9.30 -56.80
C GLU A 439 -23.18 10.41 -57.59
N GLN A 440 -22.95 11.68 -57.25
CA GLN A 440 -23.48 12.83 -57.98
C GLN A 440 -23.05 12.85 -59.46
N TYR A 441 -21.79 12.49 -59.74
CA TYR A 441 -21.30 12.35 -61.12
C TYR A 441 -21.97 11.18 -61.86
N LEU A 442 -22.14 10.04 -61.21
CA LEU A 442 -22.81 8.86 -61.78
C LEU A 442 -24.29 9.12 -62.06
N SER A 443 -25.02 9.75 -61.14
CA SER A 443 -26.43 10.09 -61.29
C SER A 443 -26.66 11.13 -62.39
N THR A 444 -25.74 12.09 -62.54
CA THR A 444 -25.78 13.09 -63.63
C THR A 444 -25.49 12.43 -64.99
N SER A 445 -24.56 11.47 -65.04
CA SER A 445 -24.21 10.73 -66.26
C SER A 445 -25.30 9.76 -66.74
N GLN A 446 -26.07 9.17 -65.82
CA GLN A 446 -27.18 8.27 -66.16
C GLN A 446 -28.41 8.97 -66.78
N GLN A 447 -28.54 10.29 -66.68
CA GLN A 447 -29.63 11.03 -67.33
C GLN A 447 -29.42 11.29 -68.83
N LEU A 448 -28.28 10.91 -69.42
CA LEU A 448 -27.92 11.20 -70.83
C LEU A 448 -28.01 9.98 -71.80
N SER A 449 -28.62 8.85 -71.42
CA SER A 449 -28.74 7.67 -72.32
C SER A 449 -30.20 7.21 -72.52
N PRO A 450 -30.75 7.17 -73.77
CA PRO A 450 -32.08 6.63 -74.04
C PRO A 450 -32.06 5.09 -74.17
N PRO A 451 -33.21 4.38 -74.01
CA PRO A 451 -33.23 2.93 -73.98
C PRO A 451 -33.16 2.35 -75.40
N ARG A 452 -32.27 1.38 -75.65
CA ARG A 452 -32.34 0.53 -76.84
C ARG A 452 -32.61 -0.93 -76.46
N LYS A 453 -33.49 -1.51 -77.26
CA LYS A 453 -34.26 -2.74 -77.06
C LYS A 453 -33.42 -4.01 -77.25
N ARG A 454 -33.86 -5.07 -76.55
CA ARG A 454 -33.51 -6.49 -76.77
C ARG A 454 -33.62 -6.90 -78.24
N SER A 455 -32.69 -7.74 -78.68
CA SER A 455 -32.91 -8.79 -79.67
C SER A 455 -32.08 -10.02 -79.33
N THR A 456 -32.78 -11.16 -79.30
CA THR A 456 -32.32 -12.53 -79.14
C THR A 456 -31.79 -13.11 -80.47
N SER A 457 -30.69 -13.87 -80.46
CA SER A 457 -30.54 -15.07 -81.32
C SER A 457 -29.31 -15.90 -80.93
N GLN A 458 -29.55 -17.21 -80.81
CA GLN A 458 -28.62 -18.31 -80.61
C GLN A 458 -27.55 -18.41 -81.72
N LYS A 459 -26.37 -18.97 -81.43
CA LYS A 459 -26.01 -20.37 -81.78
C LYS A 459 -24.61 -20.75 -81.29
N GLU A 460 -24.53 -22.02 -80.93
CA GLU A 460 -23.44 -22.81 -80.38
C GLU A 460 -22.46 -23.30 -81.48
N SER A 461 -21.18 -23.47 -81.11
CA SER A 461 -20.27 -24.60 -81.41
C SER A 461 -18.82 -24.16 -81.68
N SER A 462 -17.92 -24.57 -80.79
CA SER A 462 -16.47 -24.77 -81.02
C SER A 462 -16.22 -25.81 -82.14
N PRO A 463 -14.99 -26.10 -82.64
CA PRO A 463 -13.68 -25.87 -82.00
C PRO A 463 -12.45 -25.55 -82.92
N GLN A 464 -11.33 -25.32 -82.22
CA GLN A 464 -9.96 -25.77 -82.52
C GLN A 464 -8.97 -24.95 -83.39
N HIS A 465 -7.78 -24.83 -82.77
CA HIS A 465 -6.42 -24.94 -83.31
C HIS A 465 -5.62 -23.70 -83.72
N ARG A 466 -4.60 -23.41 -82.86
CA ARG A 466 -3.15 -23.22 -83.10
C ARG A 466 -2.66 -22.23 -84.19
N ARG A 467 -1.70 -21.39 -83.73
CA ARG A 467 -0.37 -21.02 -84.32
C ARG A 467 -0.38 -20.51 -85.78
N ASP A 468 0.34 -19.49 -86.19
CA ASP A 468 1.64 -18.96 -85.77
C ASP A 468 1.89 -17.65 -86.57
N THR A 469 2.86 -16.87 -86.09
CA THR A 469 3.75 -15.97 -86.85
C THR A 469 3.23 -14.82 -87.74
N GLY A 470 3.80 -13.63 -87.50
CA GLY A 470 4.41 -12.85 -88.59
C GLY A 470 4.16 -11.33 -88.62
N GLN A 471 5.11 -10.58 -88.05
CA GLN A 471 5.73 -9.31 -88.53
C GLN A 471 4.85 -8.08 -88.81
N GLU A 472 5.09 -6.99 -88.06
CA GLU A 472 5.80 -5.73 -88.50
C GLU A 472 4.82 -4.82 -89.27
N ASP A 473 4.67 -3.52 -89.04
CA ASP A 473 5.60 -2.52 -88.52
C ASP A 473 4.85 -1.18 -88.26
N THR A 474 5.56 -0.27 -87.57
CA THR A 474 5.47 1.22 -87.58
C THR A 474 4.23 1.92 -86.95
N GLU A 475 4.30 3.07 -86.26
CA GLU A 475 5.38 4.00 -85.91
C GLU A 475 4.89 5.00 -84.83
N SER A 476 5.81 5.38 -83.92
CA SER A 476 6.01 6.75 -83.35
C SER A 476 4.94 7.34 -82.39
N ILE A 477 5.23 8.16 -81.36
CA ILE A 477 6.37 9.01 -80.96
C ILE A 477 6.15 9.35 -79.45
N ASP A 478 7.12 9.16 -78.54
CA ASP A 478 8.09 10.16 -77.98
C ASP A 478 7.54 10.85 -76.69
N SER A 479 7.99 10.47 -75.49
CA SER A 479 9.11 11.00 -74.66
C SER A 479 8.85 12.44 -74.13
N ASP A 480 9.28 12.93 -72.97
CA ASP A 480 10.58 12.74 -72.33
C ASP A 480 10.59 13.17 -70.83
N PHE A 481 11.69 12.77 -70.20
CA PHE A 481 12.21 12.70 -68.82
C PHE A 481 12.49 14.07 -68.09
N PRO A 482 13.10 14.17 -66.85
CA PRO A 482 14.23 13.37 -66.36
C PRO A 482 14.41 13.06 -64.84
N PRO A 483 15.34 12.12 -64.51
CA PRO A 483 16.12 12.03 -63.29
C PRO A 483 17.62 12.20 -63.56
N THR A 484 18.42 12.44 -62.51
CA THR A 484 19.88 12.56 -62.60
C THR A 484 20.62 11.79 -61.49
N HIS A 485 21.48 10.85 -61.94
CA HIS A 485 22.80 10.38 -61.46
C HIS A 485 23.00 9.81 -60.02
N GLY A 486 23.83 8.78 -59.77
CA GLY A 486 24.72 7.93 -60.59
C GLY A 486 25.55 6.94 -59.73
N ASP A 487 25.73 5.69 -60.18
CA ASP A 487 26.99 4.97 -60.55
C ASP A 487 28.32 5.30 -59.80
N TYR A 488 29.26 4.41 -59.40
CA TYR A 488 29.60 2.98 -59.64
C TYR A 488 30.59 2.42 -58.57
N SER A 489 30.46 1.11 -58.28
CA SER A 489 31.44 -0.01 -58.26
C SER A 489 32.64 -0.21 -57.31
N SER A 490 32.78 -1.52 -56.98
CA SER A 490 33.96 -2.37 -56.67
C SER A 490 34.06 -2.83 -55.20
N SER A 491 34.38 -4.07 -54.81
CA SER A 491 34.78 -5.33 -55.48
C SER A 491 34.70 -6.52 -54.47
N THR A 492 34.46 -7.72 -55.02
CA THR A 492 34.70 -9.15 -54.60
C THR A 492 35.67 -9.50 -53.42
N PRO A 493 35.88 -10.79 -53.04
CA PRO A 493 34.98 -11.94 -52.75
C PRO A 493 35.47 -12.79 -51.52
N SER A 494 34.79 -13.89 -51.14
CA SER A 494 35.40 -15.23 -50.88
C SER A 494 34.41 -16.28 -50.32
N VAL A 495 34.70 -17.53 -50.66
CA VAL A 495 33.88 -18.76 -50.63
C VAL A 495 34.44 -19.79 -49.64
N SER A 496 33.58 -20.66 -49.07
CA SER A 496 33.73 -22.13 -48.86
C SER A 496 32.69 -22.57 -47.79
N GLN A 497 31.65 -23.38 -48.04
CA GLN A 497 31.47 -24.73 -48.59
C GLN A 497 31.84 -25.87 -47.61
N GLY A 498 30.83 -26.61 -47.13
CA GLY A 498 30.94 -27.90 -46.41
C GLY A 498 29.60 -28.40 -45.83
N LEU A 499 29.06 -29.49 -46.40
CA LEU A 499 27.90 -30.33 -45.98
C LEU A 499 28.45 -31.67 -45.42
N PRO A 500 27.65 -32.70 -45.02
CA PRO A 500 26.34 -32.79 -44.35
C PRO A 500 26.36 -33.79 -43.16
N ASP A 501 25.27 -33.96 -42.37
CA ASP A 501 24.67 -35.31 -42.14
C ASP A 501 23.35 -35.39 -41.35
N ARG A 502 22.59 -36.41 -41.79
CA ARG A 502 21.33 -37.10 -41.43
C ARG A 502 20.79 -37.09 -39.97
N SER A 503 19.45 -37.02 -39.82
CA SER A 503 18.54 -38.18 -39.53
C SER A 503 17.09 -37.83 -39.08
N ALA A 504 16.10 -38.34 -39.86
CA ALA A 504 14.90 -39.12 -39.46
C ALA A 504 14.00 -38.63 -38.28
N SER A 505 12.78 -38.10 -38.50
CA SER A 505 11.47 -38.75 -38.79
C SER A 505 10.59 -39.08 -37.55
N VAL A 506 9.29 -38.70 -37.65
CA VAL A 506 8.05 -39.29 -37.05
C VAL A 506 7.37 -38.62 -35.81
N SER A 507 6.33 -37.83 -36.12
CA SER A 507 4.89 -37.88 -35.69
C SER A 507 4.38 -37.75 -34.22
N HIS A 508 3.66 -36.62 -34.00
CA HIS A 508 2.33 -36.38 -33.38
C HIS A 508 1.77 -37.15 -32.16
N LYS A 509 1.40 -36.40 -31.10
CA LYS A 509 0.00 -36.26 -30.55
C LYS A 509 -0.08 -35.26 -29.37
N LYS A 510 -0.78 -34.13 -29.56
CA LYS A 510 -2.02 -33.62 -28.91
C LYS A 510 -2.00 -33.37 -27.38
N GLY A 511 -2.08 -32.08 -27.03
CA GLY A 511 -2.67 -31.54 -25.80
C GLY A 511 -3.82 -30.54 -26.15
N PRO A 512 -4.75 -30.26 -25.22
CA PRO A 512 -6.10 -29.77 -25.54
C PRO A 512 -6.18 -28.25 -25.72
N SER A 513 -6.88 -27.83 -26.76
CA SER A 513 -7.26 -26.43 -27.03
C SER A 513 -8.73 -26.22 -26.68
N GLY A 514 -9.02 -25.26 -25.81
CA GLY A 514 -10.33 -24.65 -25.61
C GLY A 514 -10.19 -23.14 -25.45
N ASN A 515 -10.61 -22.40 -26.50
CA ASN A 515 -11.30 -21.10 -26.55
C ASN A 515 -10.76 -19.91 -25.70
N SER A 516 -10.67 -18.65 -26.16
CA SER A 516 -11.23 -17.98 -27.34
C SER A 516 -10.79 -16.50 -27.41
N ILE A 517 -10.31 -16.08 -28.59
CA ILE A 517 -10.61 -14.84 -29.36
C ILE A 517 -10.31 -13.46 -28.74
N THR A 518 -9.34 -12.73 -29.32
CA THR A 518 -9.56 -11.48 -30.10
C THR A 518 -8.24 -10.98 -30.71
N ASN A 519 -8.35 -10.40 -31.92
CA ASN A 519 -7.32 -9.75 -32.75
C ASN A 519 -6.35 -10.65 -33.52
N LYS A 520 -6.70 -10.93 -34.79
CA LYS A 520 -5.82 -11.03 -35.97
C LYS A 520 -6.62 -11.43 -37.21
N ILE A 521 -7.09 -10.49 -38.02
CA ILE A 521 -7.39 -10.73 -39.45
C ILE A 521 -7.21 -9.41 -40.23
N PHE A 522 -6.07 -9.21 -40.89
CA PHE A 522 -6.00 -8.53 -42.19
C PHE A 522 -4.77 -9.05 -42.95
N GLY A 523 -5.05 -9.78 -44.03
CA GLY A 523 -4.14 -10.34 -45.03
C GLY A 523 -4.97 -11.03 -46.12
N PRO A 524 -4.53 -11.03 -47.39
CA PRO A 524 -5.38 -10.63 -48.51
C PRO A 524 -5.94 -11.82 -49.29
N LEU A 525 -7.26 -11.86 -49.53
CA LEU A 525 -7.85 -12.75 -50.52
C LEU A 525 -8.98 -12.10 -51.33
N ARG A 526 -8.80 -12.30 -52.63
CA ARG A 526 -9.70 -11.98 -53.74
C ARG A 526 -10.93 -12.89 -53.72
N HIS A 527 -12.03 -12.35 -54.24
CA HIS A 527 -13.23 -13.04 -54.77
C HIS A 527 -13.90 -14.10 -53.88
N ALA A 528 -14.94 -13.68 -53.15
CA ALA A 528 -16.16 -14.47 -52.97
C ALA A 528 -17.29 -13.53 -52.49
N ILE A 529 -17.95 -12.89 -53.46
CA ILE A 529 -19.26 -12.27 -53.28
C ILE A 529 -20.26 -13.41 -53.44
N GLN A 530 -21.02 -13.75 -52.39
CA GLN A 530 -22.44 -14.11 -52.47
C GLN A 530 -23.04 -14.27 -51.07
N GLY A 531 -24.07 -13.47 -50.73
CA GLY A 531 -25.17 -14.00 -49.91
C GLY A 531 -25.49 -13.41 -48.53
N VAL A 532 -25.12 -12.17 -48.18
CA VAL A 532 -25.86 -11.29 -47.23
C VAL A 532 -25.56 -9.84 -47.62
N ALA A 533 -26.13 -9.38 -48.73
CA ALA A 533 -25.89 -8.04 -49.27
C ALA A 533 -27.21 -7.32 -49.48
N ASP A 534 -27.82 -6.91 -48.38
CA ASP A 534 -28.76 -5.79 -48.35
C ASP A 534 -28.59 -5.02 -47.05
N VAL A 535 -27.35 -4.60 -46.79
CA VAL A 535 -27.08 -3.47 -45.88
C VAL A 535 -26.62 -2.36 -46.80
N ASP A 536 -27.45 -1.34 -46.94
CA ASP A 536 -27.12 -0.11 -47.64
C ASP A 536 -25.69 0.34 -47.23
N PRO A 537 -24.71 0.31 -48.15
CA PRO A 537 -23.33 0.69 -47.87
C PRO A 537 -23.24 2.14 -47.35
N GLU A 538 -24.15 3.02 -47.77
CA GLU A 538 -24.23 4.39 -47.26
C GLU A 538 -24.60 4.40 -45.78
N ARG A 539 -25.63 3.65 -45.40
CA ARG A 539 -26.09 3.54 -44.02
C ARG A 539 -24.98 3.01 -43.11
N THR A 540 -24.24 1.99 -43.57
CA THR A 540 -23.11 1.44 -42.81
C THR A 540 -22.00 2.49 -42.58
N ARG A 541 -21.68 3.31 -43.60
CA ARG A 541 -20.70 4.40 -43.47
C ARG A 541 -21.19 5.48 -42.50
N ARG A 542 -22.45 5.94 -42.64
CA ARG A 542 -23.05 6.93 -41.75
C ARG A 542 -23.13 6.45 -40.31
N ASP A 543 -23.48 5.18 -40.09
CA ASP A 543 -23.49 4.55 -38.77
C ASP A 543 -22.08 4.50 -38.16
N THR A 544 -21.05 4.22 -38.97
CA THR A 544 -19.65 4.21 -38.53
C THR A 544 -19.16 5.60 -38.15
N ILE A 545 -19.50 6.63 -38.92
CA ILE A 545 -19.23 8.04 -38.60
C ILE A 545 -19.94 8.44 -37.31
N GLY A 546 -21.22 8.09 -37.18
CA GLY A 546 -22.02 8.35 -35.97
C GLY A 546 -21.40 7.74 -34.71
N LYS A 547 -21.04 6.45 -34.76
CA LYS A 547 -20.34 5.76 -33.66
C LYS A 547 -18.98 6.38 -33.34
N THR A 548 -18.25 6.84 -34.36
CA THR A 548 -16.95 7.49 -34.17
C THR A 548 -17.11 8.85 -33.50
N ARG A 549 -18.09 9.65 -33.90
CA ARG A 549 -18.44 10.93 -33.24
C ARG A 549 -18.89 10.73 -31.79
N GLU A 550 -19.71 9.73 -31.52
CA GLU A 550 -20.11 9.40 -30.15
C GLU A 550 -18.91 8.99 -29.29
N SER A 551 -18.03 8.14 -29.83
CA SER A 551 -16.78 7.74 -29.16
C SER A 551 -15.86 8.93 -28.87
N ILE A 552 -15.78 9.91 -29.78
CA ILE A 552 -15.04 11.16 -29.55
C ILE A 552 -15.65 11.93 -28.38
N GLY A 553 -16.98 12.12 -28.36
CA GLY A 553 -17.66 12.82 -27.26
C GLY A 553 -17.45 12.14 -25.90
N GLN A 554 -17.43 10.80 -25.87
CA GLN A 554 -17.11 10.02 -24.66
C GLN A 554 -15.64 10.24 -24.22
N LEU A 555 -14.69 10.21 -25.16
CA LEU A 555 -13.27 10.43 -24.88
C LEU A 555 -12.95 11.88 -24.49
N GLU A 556 -13.70 12.87 -24.99
CA GLU A 556 -13.58 14.27 -24.58
C GLU A 556 -13.97 14.45 -23.11
N GLN A 557 -15.08 13.83 -22.68
CA GLN A 557 -15.46 13.81 -21.27
C GLN A 557 -14.40 13.09 -20.42
N ALA A 558 -13.86 11.97 -20.92
CA ALA A 558 -12.80 11.23 -20.26
C ALA A 558 -11.51 12.06 -20.14
N GLN A 559 -11.16 12.84 -21.16
CA GLN A 559 -10.01 13.73 -21.15
C GLN A 559 -10.14 14.76 -20.02
N VAL A 560 -11.27 15.47 -19.95
CA VAL A 560 -11.55 16.45 -18.89
C VAL A 560 -11.47 15.81 -17.50
N ALA A 561 -12.04 14.61 -17.33
CA ALA A 561 -11.93 13.87 -16.08
C ALA A 561 -10.47 13.52 -15.74
N SER A 562 -9.70 13.03 -16.71
CA SER A 562 -8.29 12.65 -16.50
C SER A 562 -7.39 13.83 -16.16
N GLU A 563 -7.61 15.00 -16.76
CA GLU A 563 -6.87 16.23 -16.47
C GLU A 563 -7.11 16.69 -15.03
N ARG A 564 -8.37 16.67 -14.59
CA ARG A 564 -8.74 16.97 -13.20
C ARG A 564 -8.14 15.95 -12.24
N ASP A 565 -8.30 14.67 -12.52
CA ASP A 565 -7.80 13.58 -11.68
C ASP A 565 -6.28 13.64 -11.48
N VAL A 566 -5.52 13.97 -12.53
CA VAL A 566 -4.07 14.13 -12.42
C VAL A 566 -3.71 15.25 -11.46
N LYS A 567 -4.36 16.41 -11.61
CA LYS A 567 -4.12 17.57 -10.73
C LYS A 567 -4.48 17.26 -9.28
N GLU A 568 -5.67 16.72 -9.03
CA GLU A 568 -6.12 16.34 -7.69
C GLU A 568 -5.21 15.27 -7.06
N ALA A 569 -4.79 14.27 -7.84
CA ALA A 569 -3.87 13.25 -7.37
C ALA A 569 -2.51 13.85 -6.99
N SER A 570 -1.93 14.70 -7.84
CA SER A 570 -0.65 15.35 -7.59
C SER A 570 -0.69 16.25 -6.34
N GLU A 571 -1.71 17.08 -6.21
CA GLU A 571 -1.90 17.96 -5.04
C GLU A 571 -2.07 17.16 -3.75
N SER A 572 -2.93 16.12 -3.78
CA SER A 572 -3.19 15.27 -2.62
C SER A 572 -1.98 14.46 -2.21
N VAL A 573 -1.29 13.82 -3.15
CA VAL A 573 -0.04 13.07 -2.87
C VAL A 573 1.01 14.01 -2.31
N LEU A 574 1.20 15.21 -2.86
CA LEU A 574 2.18 16.16 -2.35
C LEU A 574 1.85 16.60 -0.91
N LYS A 575 0.57 16.91 -0.63
CA LYS A 575 0.10 17.24 0.71
C LYS A 575 0.37 16.08 1.68
N ASP A 576 0.10 14.85 1.25
CA ASP A 576 0.29 13.69 2.10
C ASP A 576 1.76 13.34 2.35
N LEU A 577 2.63 13.53 1.35
CA LEU A 577 4.08 13.40 1.53
C LEU A 577 4.62 14.40 2.54
N LYS A 578 4.14 15.65 2.53
CA LYS A 578 4.50 16.65 3.56
C LYS A 578 4.05 16.21 4.95
N ARG A 579 2.81 15.73 5.11
CA ARG A 579 2.30 15.19 6.38
C ARG A 579 3.13 14.00 6.85
N PHE A 580 3.34 13.02 5.98
CA PHE A 580 4.10 11.81 6.28
C PHE A 580 5.57 12.12 6.59
N GLN A 581 6.16 13.12 5.94
CA GLN A 581 7.51 13.56 6.25
C GLN A 581 7.64 14.04 7.71
N LYS A 582 6.64 14.76 8.21
CA LYS A 582 6.56 15.17 9.62
C LYS A 582 6.35 13.96 10.54
N ASP A 583 5.39 13.09 10.24
CA ASP A 583 5.16 11.86 11.01
C ASP A 583 6.45 11.03 11.15
N LYS A 584 7.20 10.89 10.05
CA LYS A 584 8.46 10.15 9.99
C LYS A 584 9.56 10.79 10.86
N GLU A 585 9.65 12.12 10.89
CA GLU A 585 10.60 12.85 11.75
C GLU A 585 10.23 12.72 13.22
N ASP A 586 8.93 12.82 13.54
CA ASP A 586 8.42 12.62 14.89
C ASP A 586 8.64 11.18 15.39
N ASP A 587 8.45 10.18 14.52
CA ASP A 587 8.74 8.77 14.81
C ASP A 587 10.23 8.56 15.10
N LEU A 588 11.11 9.05 14.22
CA LEU A 588 12.56 8.98 14.39
C LEU A 588 12.99 9.60 15.72
N LYS A 589 12.49 10.79 16.02
CA LYS A 589 12.75 11.46 17.29
C LYS A 589 12.26 10.61 18.48
N ARG A 590 11.05 10.06 18.40
CA ARG A 590 10.44 9.26 19.46
C ARG A 590 11.27 8.03 19.82
N TYR A 591 11.61 7.20 18.84
CA TYR A 591 12.32 5.95 19.14
C TYR A 591 13.81 6.18 19.46
N MET A 592 14.44 7.24 18.93
CA MET A 592 15.80 7.63 19.33
C MET A 592 15.84 8.16 20.77
N LEU A 593 14.82 8.91 21.20
CA LEU A 593 14.67 9.32 22.60
C LEU A 593 14.43 8.12 23.51
N ALA A 594 13.61 7.16 23.09
CA ALA A 594 13.38 5.93 23.85
C ALA A 594 14.68 5.10 24.01
N TYR A 595 15.47 5.01 22.95
CA TYR A 595 16.81 4.41 22.98
C TYR A 595 17.69 5.09 24.03
N ALA A 596 17.84 6.42 23.97
CA ALA A 596 18.67 7.17 24.90
C ALA A 596 18.19 7.05 26.36
N LYS A 597 16.88 7.15 26.60
CA LYS A 597 16.29 7.00 27.94
C LYS A 597 16.55 5.62 28.53
N SER A 598 16.37 4.56 27.74
CA SER A 598 16.61 3.19 28.20
C SER A 598 18.06 3.01 28.66
N HIS A 599 19.03 3.53 27.91
CA HIS A 599 20.44 3.51 28.30
C HIS A 599 20.73 4.32 29.56
N VAL A 600 20.14 5.51 29.70
CA VAL A 600 20.31 6.34 30.90
C VAL A 600 19.74 5.65 32.14
N GLU A 601 18.56 5.04 32.02
CA GLU A 601 17.93 4.29 33.11
C GLU A 601 18.76 3.07 33.52
N TRP A 602 19.25 2.31 32.55
CA TRP A 602 20.19 1.21 32.79
C TRP A 602 21.45 1.68 33.51
N ALA A 603 22.12 2.72 32.99
CA ALA A 603 23.35 3.24 33.57
C ALA A 603 23.15 3.75 35.02
N LYS A 604 22.02 4.40 35.31
CA LYS A 604 21.67 4.85 36.67
C LYS A 604 21.47 3.67 37.62
N LYS A 605 20.70 2.65 37.21
CA LYS A 605 20.46 1.44 38.01
C LYS A 605 21.78 0.74 38.31
N SER A 606 22.60 0.48 37.30
CA SER A 606 23.90 -0.18 37.47
C SER A 606 24.83 0.65 38.36
N LYS A 607 24.94 1.97 38.13
CA LYS A 607 25.77 2.84 38.96
C LYS A 607 25.39 2.77 40.44
N GLN A 608 24.10 2.90 40.76
CA GLN A 608 23.62 2.84 42.14
C GLN A 608 24.01 1.52 42.81
N GLN A 609 23.78 0.39 42.13
CA GLN A 609 24.08 -0.94 42.65
C GLN A 609 25.58 -1.11 42.96
N TRP A 610 26.45 -0.61 42.09
CA TRP A 610 27.91 -0.68 42.28
C TRP A 610 28.42 0.32 43.32
N GLU A 611 27.78 1.48 43.49
CA GLU A 611 28.08 2.41 44.59
C GLU A 611 27.73 1.78 45.95
N GLU A 612 26.60 1.08 46.04
CA GLU A 612 26.21 0.34 47.25
C GLU A 612 27.18 -0.82 47.56
N ALA A 613 27.67 -1.53 46.53
CA ALA A 613 28.69 -2.56 46.71
C ALA A 613 30.02 -1.97 47.15
N ARG A 614 30.47 -0.87 46.54
CA ARG A 614 31.69 -0.17 46.93
C ARG A 614 31.65 0.27 48.38
N ALA A 615 30.51 0.83 48.83
CA ALA A 615 30.36 1.26 50.22
C ALA A 615 30.50 0.11 51.23
N GLU A 616 30.21 -1.14 50.84
CA GLU A 616 30.45 -2.31 51.67
C GLU A 616 31.92 -2.75 51.63
N VAL A 617 32.54 -2.71 50.44
CA VAL A 617 33.98 -3.00 50.27
C VAL A 617 34.85 -2.03 51.06
N ASP A 618 34.49 -0.74 51.11
CA ASP A 618 35.24 0.28 51.86
C ASP A 618 35.18 0.06 53.40
N LYS A 619 34.38 -0.90 53.89
CA LYS A 619 34.31 -1.30 55.31
C LYS A 619 35.23 -2.48 55.65
N ILE A 620 35.94 -3.05 54.67
CA ILE A 620 36.89 -4.13 54.92
C ILE A 620 38.01 -3.60 55.82
N ASP A 621 38.27 -4.30 56.93
CA ASP A 621 39.31 -3.89 57.86
C ASP A 621 40.70 -4.03 57.21
N ASP A 622 41.48 -2.95 57.19
CA ASP A 622 42.90 -2.98 56.84
C ASP A 622 43.67 -3.65 58.00
N ASN A 623 43.95 -4.95 57.87
CA ASN A 623 44.86 -5.66 58.80
C ASN A 623 46.32 -5.42 58.43
#